data_AF-A0A1W9LBU2-F1
#
_entry.id   AF-A0A1W9LBU2-F1
#
_cell.length_a   1.000
_cell.length_b   1.000
_cell.length_c   1.000
_cell.angle_alpha   90.00
_cell.angle_beta   90.00
_cell.angle_gamma   90.00
#
_symmetry.space_group_name_H-M   'P 1'
#
loop_
_entity.id
_entity.type
_entity.pdbx_description
1 polymer ?
#
loop_
_entity_poly.entity_id
_entity_poly.type
_entity_poly.pdbx_seq_one_letter_code
_entity_poly.pdbx_strand_id
1 'polypeptide(L)'
;MKKSFDEQSAMKTELKQSQAGRPAEDILRWALDEFHPDVALACSFSIEDIVVLDMLMEIRPDARVFAIDTGRLGEETLACAEAVRRRYNIPVAWYFPSREAVQELEGAKGLYSFRDSLQDRVE
;
A
#
# COMPACT_ATOMS: atom_id res chain seq x y z
N MET A 1 8.22 21.74 12.29
CA MET A 1 9.54 22.05 11.71
C MET A 1 9.96 20.83 10.89
N LYS A 2 10.07 20.94 9.55
CA LYS A 2 10.49 19.78 8.71
C LYS A 2 11.99 19.55 8.93
N LYS A 3 12.38 18.34 9.33
CA LYS A 3 13.78 17.92 9.46
C LYS A 3 14.49 18.01 8.11
N SER A 4 15.78 18.36 8.14
CA SER A 4 16.66 18.40 6.97
C SER A 4 16.71 17.05 6.24
N PHE A 5 17.02 17.06 4.95
CA PHE A 5 17.19 15.84 4.15
C PHE A 5 18.24 14.89 4.77
N ASP A 6 19.33 15.44 5.29
CA ASP A 6 20.40 14.68 5.92
C ASP A 6 19.96 14.03 7.24
N GLU A 7 19.14 14.75 8.03
CA GLU A 7 18.57 14.24 9.29
C GLU A 7 17.55 13.11 9.03
N GLN A 8 16.78 13.19 7.94
CA GLN A 8 15.87 12.12 7.54
C GLN A 8 16.63 10.87 7.08
N SER A 9 17.75 11.06 6.37
CA SER A 9 18.60 9.96 5.90
C SER A 9 19.29 9.22 7.05
N ALA A 10 19.83 9.96 8.03
CA ALA A 10 20.44 9.38 9.22
C ALA A 10 19.42 8.57 10.05
N MET A 11 18.25 9.16 10.32
CA MET A 11 17.17 8.50 11.05
C MET A 11 16.66 7.23 10.34
N LYS A 12 16.58 7.25 9.00
CA LYS A 12 16.21 6.07 8.19
C LYS A 12 17.27 4.96 8.29
N THR A 13 18.53 5.32 8.44
CA THR A 13 19.65 4.37 8.58
C THR A 13 19.64 3.72 9.96
N GLU A 14 19.47 4.52 11.01
CA GLU A 14 19.34 4.04 12.39
C GLU A 14 18.12 3.11 12.55
N LEU A 15 16.97 3.48 11.98
CA LEU A 15 15.77 2.63 11.97
C LEU A 15 16.01 1.30 11.25
N LYS A 16 16.67 1.31 10.08
CA LYS A 16 17.01 0.06 9.39
C LYS A 16 17.89 -0.84 10.25
N GLN A 17 18.86 -0.25 10.95
CA GLN A 17 19.77 -1.01 11.81
C GLN A 17 19.05 -1.53 13.06
N SER A 18 18.19 -0.73 13.69
CA SER A 18 17.49 -1.11 14.92
C SER A 18 16.39 -2.16 14.69
N GLN A 19 15.87 -2.25 13.47
CA GLN A 19 14.83 -3.22 13.11
C GLN A 19 15.37 -4.46 12.38
N ALA A 20 16.65 -4.46 11.98
CA ALA A 20 17.24 -5.56 11.22
C ALA A 20 17.19 -6.89 12.00
N GLY A 21 16.70 -7.95 11.35
CA GLY A 21 16.65 -9.30 11.92
C GLY A 21 15.54 -9.54 12.95
N ARG A 22 14.69 -8.54 13.22
CA ARG A 22 13.51 -8.73 14.07
C ARG A 22 12.41 -9.51 13.34
N PRO A 23 11.57 -10.27 14.07
CA PRO A 23 10.34 -10.84 13.52
C PRO A 23 9.44 -9.76 12.89
N ALA A 24 8.66 -10.13 11.87
CA ALA A 24 7.80 -9.19 11.17
C ALA A 24 6.75 -8.58 12.11
N GLU A 25 6.18 -9.38 12.99
CA GLU A 25 5.19 -9.01 13.99
C GLU A 25 5.72 -7.96 14.98
N ASP A 26 7.00 -8.04 15.32
CA ASP A 26 7.68 -7.07 16.19
C ASP A 26 7.83 -5.71 15.52
N ILE A 27 8.12 -5.72 14.22
CA ILE A 27 8.21 -4.50 13.41
C ILE A 27 6.80 -3.88 13.25
N LEU A 28 5.78 -4.71 13.03
CA LEU A 28 4.39 -4.28 12.93
C LEU A 28 3.89 -3.67 14.25
N ARG A 29 4.16 -4.32 15.39
CA ARG A 29 3.82 -3.75 16.72
C ARG A 29 4.48 -2.39 16.92
N TRP A 30 5.78 -2.31 16.66
CA TRP A 30 6.50 -1.04 16.78
C TRP A 30 5.89 0.06 15.90
N ALA A 31 5.59 -0.24 14.64
CA ALA A 31 5.01 0.75 13.73
C ALA A 31 3.61 1.20 14.18
N LEU A 32 2.79 0.28 14.67
CA LEU A 32 1.47 0.58 15.20
C LEU A 32 1.52 1.36 16.51
N ASP A 33 2.48 1.08 17.39
CA ASP A 33 2.63 1.79 18.67
C ASP A 33 3.13 3.22 18.46
N GLU A 34 4.02 3.44 17.50
CA GLU A 34 4.60 4.76 17.22
C GLU A 34 3.68 5.66 16.36
N PHE A 35 3.01 5.09 15.34
CA PHE A 35 2.42 5.89 14.27
C PHE A 35 0.91 5.76 14.14
N HIS A 36 0.23 4.89 14.88
CA HIS A 36 -1.24 4.81 14.79
C HIS A 36 -1.89 6.07 15.38
N PRO A 37 -2.94 6.65 14.74
CA PRO A 37 -3.71 6.15 13.59
C PRO A 37 -3.23 6.64 12.20
N ASP A 38 -2.04 7.23 12.12
CA ASP A 38 -1.48 7.82 10.90
C ASP A 38 -0.69 6.83 10.02
N VAL A 39 -0.57 5.57 10.45
CA VAL A 39 -0.04 4.45 9.65
C VAL A 39 -1.18 3.58 9.10
N ALA A 40 -1.02 3.11 7.87
CA ALA A 40 -1.94 2.19 7.22
C ALA A 40 -1.18 1.17 6.37
N LEU A 41 -1.73 -0.03 6.23
CA LEU A 41 -1.24 -1.04 5.29
C LEU A 41 -1.77 -0.72 3.88
N ALA A 42 -0.86 -0.50 2.94
CA ALA A 42 -1.16 -0.56 1.52
C ALA A 42 -1.27 -2.04 1.13
N CYS A 43 -2.44 -2.49 0.71
CA CYS A 43 -2.70 -3.90 0.39
C CYS A 43 -3.16 -4.02 -1.06
N SER A 44 -2.33 -4.64 -1.88
CA SER A 44 -2.64 -5.05 -3.26
C SER A 44 -3.32 -6.42 -3.34
N PHE A 45 -3.49 -7.08 -2.19
CA PHE A 45 -4.03 -8.43 -2.05
C PHE A 45 -3.17 -9.52 -2.71
N SER A 46 -1.88 -9.26 -2.90
CA SER A 46 -0.90 -10.32 -3.18
C SER A 46 -0.73 -11.22 -1.95
N ILE A 47 -0.11 -12.38 -2.15
CA ILE A 47 0.06 -13.36 -1.07
C ILE A 47 0.85 -12.79 0.11
N GLU A 48 1.87 -11.96 -0.14
CA GLU A 48 2.68 -11.32 0.91
C GLU A 48 1.86 -10.31 1.70
N ASP A 49 1.03 -9.51 1.02
CA ASP A 49 0.18 -8.52 1.66
C ASP A 49 -0.89 -9.18 2.54
N ILE A 50 -1.42 -10.34 2.14
CA ILE A 50 -2.37 -11.11 2.96
C ILE A 50 -1.70 -11.61 4.25
N VAL A 51 -0.46 -12.09 4.17
CA VAL A 51 0.29 -12.53 5.37
C VAL A 51 0.51 -11.36 6.33
N VAL A 52 0.93 -10.20 5.80
CA VAL A 52 1.13 -8.99 6.61
C VAL A 52 -0.19 -8.49 7.19
N LEU A 53 -1.28 -8.55 6.43
CA LEU A 53 -2.61 -8.18 6.89
C LEU A 53 -3.08 -9.08 8.03
N ASP A 54 -2.92 -10.39 7.91
CA ASP A 54 -3.29 -11.35 8.95
C ASP A 54 -2.57 -11.03 10.26
N MET A 55 -1.24 -10.86 10.22
CA MET A 55 -0.44 -10.43 11.37
C MET A 55 -0.91 -9.09 11.94
N LEU A 56 -1.20 -8.11 11.07
CA LEU A 56 -1.67 -6.79 11.48
C LEU A 56 -3.01 -6.87 12.23
N MET A 57 -3.94 -7.69 11.75
CA MET A 57 -5.27 -7.88 12.34
C MET A 57 -5.20 -8.60 13.69
N GLU A 58 -4.24 -9.52 13.87
CA GLU A 58 -3.98 -10.14 15.18
C GLU A 58 -3.43 -9.13 16.20
N ILE A 59 -2.59 -8.18 15.75
CA ILE A 59 -1.98 -7.17 16.60
C ILE A 59 -2.98 -6.06 16.97
N ARG A 60 -3.69 -5.52 15.98
CA ARG A 60 -4.60 -4.37 16.14
C ARG A 60 -5.73 -4.42 15.10
N PRO A 61 -6.94 -4.92 15.46
CA PRO A 61 -8.06 -5.08 14.54
C PRO A 61 -8.61 -3.77 13.93
N ASP A 62 -8.33 -2.61 14.51
CA ASP A 62 -8.69 -1.29 14.00
C ASP A 62 -7.56 -0.61 13.20
N ALA A 63 -6.49 -1.35 12.87
CA ALA A 63 -5.46 -0.86 11.95
C ALA A 63 -6.05 -0.57 10.57
N ARG A 64 -5.59 0.52 9.94
CA ARG A 64 -6.12 0.99 8.66
C ARG A 64 -5.52 0.19 7.50
N VAL A 65 -6.38 -0.21 6.56
CA VAL A 65 -5.98 -0.87 5.31
C VAL A 65 -6.53 -0.07 4.13
N PHE A 66 -5.70 0.13 3.11
CA PHE A 66 -6.11 0.78 1.87
C PHE A 66 -5.60 0.07 0.63
N ALA A 67 -6.30 0.26 -0.49
CA ALA A 67 -5.95 -0.29 -1.79
C ALA A 67 -6.19 0.75 -2.89
N ILE A 68 -5.46 0.62 -3.99
CA ILE A 68 -5.61 1.47 -5.18
C ILE A 68 -6.26 0.62 -6.26
N ASP A 69 -7.49 0.96 -6.64
CA ASP A 69 -8.14 0.36 -7.80
C ASP A 69 -7.80 1.18 -9.04
N THR A 70 -7.00 0.56 -9.92
CA THR A 70 -6.55 1.16 -11.17
C THR A 70 -7.62 1.13 -12.27
N GLY A 71 -8.76 0.48 -12.04
CA GLY A 71 -9.77 0.15 -13.05
C GLY A 71 -9.36 -1.02 -13.95
N ARG A 72 -8.20 -1.64 -13.70
CA ARG A 72 -7.63 -2.73 -14.52
C ARG A 72 -7.13 -3.92 -13.69
N LEU A 73 -7.58 -4.02 -12.44
CA LEU A 73 -7.27 -5.18 -11.59
C LEU A 73 -7.98 -6.43 -12.14
N GLY A 74 -7.38 -7.60 -11.90
CA GLY A 74 -8.04 -8.88 -12.19
C GLY A 74 -9.24 -9.09 -11.28
N GLU A 75 -10.24 -9.82 -11.77
CA GLU A 75 -11.44 -10.16 -10.97
C GLU A 75 -11.06 -10.95 -9.71
N GLU A 76 -10.01 -11.77 -9.79
CA GLU A 76 -9.48 -12.55 -8.67
C GLU A 76 -8.93 -11.66 -7.56
N THR A 77 -8.31 -10.52 -7.89
CA THR A 77 -7.84 -9.52 -6.91
C THR A 77 -9.01 -8.90 -6.17
N LEU A 78 -10.07 -8.52 -6.89
CA LEU A 78 -11.28 -7.94 -6.30
C LEU A 78 -12.03 -8.96 -5.43
N ALA A 79 -12.10 -10.21 -5.87
CA ALA A 79 -12.68 -11.31 -5.10
C ALA A 79 -11.87 -11.59 -3.81
N CYS A 80 -10.54 -11.55 -3.89
CA CYS A 80 -9.67 -11.67 -2.72
C CYS A 80 -9.89 -10.52 -1.73
N ALA A 81 -9.95 -9.27 -2.22
CA ALA A 81 -10.22 -8.11 -1.40
C ALA A 81 -11.55 -8.21 -0.65
N GLU A 82 -12.60 -8.69 -1.33
CA GLU A 82 -13.90 -8.91 -0.71
C GLU A 82 -13.88 -10.06 0.31
N ALA A 83 -13.12 -11.13 0.05
CA ALA A 83 -12.92 -12.21 1.01
C ALA A 83 -12.21 -11.74 2.28
N VAL A 84 -11.17 -10.90 2.14
CA VAL A 84 -10.46 -10.26 3.26
C VAL A 84 -11.40 -9.38 4.07
N ARG A 85 -12.14 -8.47 3.39
CA ARG A 85 -13.11 -7.57 4.03
C ARG A 85 -14.11 -8.35 4.89
N ARG A 86 -14.61 -9.48 4.38
CA ARG A 86 -15.56 -10.35 5.10
C ARG A 86 -14.90 -11.13 6.24
N ARG A 87 -13.72 -11.70 6.01
CA ARG A 87 -13.01 -12.54 6.99
C ARG A 87 -12.62 -11.76 8.24
N TYR A 88 -12.05 -10.57 8.06
CA TYR A 88 -11.56 -9.74 9.17
C TYR A 88 -12.57 -8.68 9.62
N ASN A 89 -13.69 -8.54 8.92
CA ASN A 89 -14.72 -7.54 9.20
C ASN A 89 -14.17 -6.10 9.27
N ILE A 90 -13.24 -5.77 8.37
CA ILE A 90 -12.62 -4.45 8.27
C ILE A 90 -13.08 -3.71 7.02
N PRO A 91 -13.14 -2.37 7.03
CA PRO A 91 -13.24 -1.60 5.81
C PRO A 91 -11.89 -1.57 5.07
N VAL A 92 -11.94 -1.67 3.73
CA VAL A 92 -10.80 -1.33 2.86
C VAL A 92 -11.06 0.07 2.31
N ALA A 93 -10.13 1.00 2.54
CA ALA A 93 -10.19 2.32 1.92
C ALA A 93 -9.72 2.23 0.46
N TRP A 94 -10.63 2.38 -0.48
CA TRP A 94 -10.33 2.35 -1.92
C TRP A 94 -9.99 3.74 -2.44
N TYR A 95 -8.92 3.81 -3.23
CA TYR A 95 -8.52 5.00 -3.98
C TYR A 95 -8.57 4.70 -5.48
N PHE A 96 -9.01 5.68 -6.26
CA PHE A 96 -9.25 5.56 -7.69
C PHE A 96 -8.49 6.66 -8.44
N PRO A 97 -8.07 6.44 -9.70
CA PRO A 97 -7.46 7.48 -10.52
C PRO A 97 -8.49 8.56 -10.87
N SER A 98 -8.01 9.78 -11.17
CA SER A 98 -8.86 10.82 -11.76
C SER A 98 -9.35 10.35 -13.11
N ARG A 99 -10.68 10.35 -13.28
CA ARG A 99 -11.33 9.96 -14.53
C ARG A 99 -10.86 10.84 -15.69
N GLU A 100 -10.79 12.15 -15.49
CA GLU A 100 -10.43 13.12 -16.51
C GLU A 100 -9.01 12.86 -17.03
N ALA A 101 -8.06 12.64 -16.11
CA ALA A 101 -6.68 12.33 -16.45
C ALA A 101 -6.54 11.01 -17.23
N VAL A 102 -7.27 9.96 -16.80
CA VAL A 102 -7.26 8.66 -17.52
C VAL A 102 -7.86 8.82 -18.92
N GLN A 103 -8.98 9.53 -19.05
CA GLN A 103 -9.63 9.72 -20.35
C GLN A 103 -8.74 10.50 -21.33
N GLU A 104 -8.03 11.53 -20.85
CA GLU A 104 -7.07 12.29 -21.67
C GLU A 104 -5.89 11.41 -22.11
N LEU A 105 -5.28 10.67 -21.17
CA LEU A 105 -4.15 9.78 -21.45
C LEU A 105 -4.52 8.70 -22.48
N GLU A 106 -5.64 8.01 -22.28
CA GLU A 106 -6.10 6.94 -23.16
C GLU A 106 -6.55 7.48 -24.53
N GLY A 107 -7.17 8.66 -24.56
CA GLY A 107 -7.54 9.32 -25.82
C GLY A 107 -6.32 9.73 -26.65
N ALA A 108 -5.24 10.15 -26.00
CA ALA A 108 -4.01 10.58 -26.66
C ALA A 108 -3.08 9.43 -27.04
N LYS A 109 -2.93 8.42 -26.18
CA LYS A 109 -1.91 7.37 -26.30
C LYS A 109 -2.45 5.93 -26.35
N GLY A 110 -3.77 5.74 -26.26
CA GLY A 110 -4.39 4.42 -26.22
C GLY A 110 -4.26 3.71 -24.87
N LEU A 111 -4.88 2.53 -24.77
CA LEU A 111 -4.99 1.79 -23.49
C LEU A 111 -3.68 1.17 -23.00
N TYR A 112 -2.67 1.04 -23.86
CA TYR A 112 -1.46 0.26 -23.58
C TYR A 112 -0.15 1.02 -23.81
N SER A 113 -0.19 2.36 -23.78
CA SER A 113 0.96 3.26 -24.02
C SER A 113 2.22 2.88 -23.24
N PHE A 114 2.07 2.41 -22.00
CA PHE A 114 3.17 1.94 -21.14
C PHE A 114 4.00 0.76 -21.72
N ARG A 115 3.52 0.12 -22.80
CA ARG A 115 4.24 -0.94 -23.53
C ARG A 115 5.10 -0.39 -24.67
N ASP A 116 4.83 0.83 -25.12
CA ASP A 116 5.44 1.38 -26.33
C ASP A 116 6.83 1.96 -26.07
N SER A 117 7.04 2.59 -24.91
CA SER A 117 8.35 3.12 -24.51
C SER A 117 8.53 3.22 -22.99
N LEU A 118 9.77 3.48 -22.54
CA LEU A 118 10.05 3.79 -21.13
C LEU A 118 9.50 5.16 -20.72
N GLN A 119 9.48 6.13 -21.64
CA GLN A 119 8.97 7.47 -21.38
C GLN A 119 7.47 7.41 -21.06
N ASP A 120 6.72 6.60 -21.80
CA ASP A 120 5.28 6.42 -21.64
C ASP A 120 4.88 5.61 -20.38
N ARG A 121 5.84 5.17 -19.55
CA ARG A 121 5.55 4.55 -18.23
C ARG A 121 5.53 5.54 -17.08
N VAL A 122 6.14 6.70 -17.28
CA VAL A 122 6.41 7.68 -16.21
C VAL A 122 5.41 8.84 -16.26
N GLU A 123 4.83 9.09 -17.43
CA GLU A 123 3.80 10.10 -17.69
C GLU A 123 2.40 9.58 -17.32
#